data_AF-A0AAW7WM04-F1
#
_entry.id   AF-A0AAW7WM04-F1
#
_cell.length_a   1.000
_cell.length_b   1.000
_cell.length_c   1.000
_cell.angle_alpha   90.00
_cell.angle_beta   90.00
_cell.angle_gamma   90.00
#
_symmetry.space_group_name_H-M   'P 1'
#
loop_
_entity.id
_entity.type
_entity.pdbx_description
1 polymer ?
#
loop_
_entity_poly.entity_id
_entity_poly.type
_entity_poly.pdbx_seq_one_letter_code
_entity_poly.pdbx_strand_id
1 'polypeptide(L)'
;MKLHHIAIWTFRLEELKEFYVRFLGGKSNEKYVNPKKGFESYFISFGEGPSLELMSRPDVQNTVVEENRVGLTHLAFTFPGREEVLRFTEEMRSEGYTIAGEPRTSGDGYFESVILDPDGNRIECVYKKEYGEED
;
A
#
# COMPACT_ATOMS: atom_id res chain seq x y z
N MET A 1 14.06 5.87 -18.85
CA MET A 1 13.99 6.19 -17.41
C MET A 1 12.78 5.45 -16.83
N LYS A 2 12.88 4.85 -15.64
CA LYS A 2 11.77 4.10 -15.01
C LYS A 2 11.73 4.36 -13.50
N LEU A 3 10.55 4.31 -12.89
CA LEU A 3 10.41 4.35 -11.43
C LEU A 3 10.94 3.02 -10.88
N HIS A 4 11.92 3.08 -9.98
CA HIS A 4 12.54 1.87 -9.41
C HIS A 4 11.85 1.42 -8.13
N HIS A 5 11.59 2.34 -7.21
CA HIS A 5 10.93 2.07 -5.96
C HIS A 5 10.31 3.34 -5.39
N ILE A 6 9.38 3.16 -4.45
CA ILE A 6 8.83 4.19 -3.59
C ILE A 6 9.22 3.80 -2.16
N ALA A 7 9.57 4.77 -1.32
CA ALA A 7 9.99 4.50 0.06
C ALA A 7 9.08 5.20 1.05
N ILE A 8 8.71 4.51 2.13
CA ILE A 8 7.90 5.05 3.23
C ILE A 8 8.55 4.74 4.58
N TRP A 9 8.32 5.61 5.56
CA TRP A 9 8.80 5.44 6.93
C TRP A 9 7.75 4.75 7.79
N THR A 10 8.21 3.90 8.70
CA THR A 10 7.37 3.18 9.67
C THR A 10 8.07 3.02 11.01
N PHE A 11 7.29 3.04 12.10
CA PHE A 11 7.73 2.62 13.44
C PHE A 11 7.34 1.17 13.75
N ARG A 12 6.66 0.49 12.82
CA ARG A 12 6.15 -0.88 12.96
C ARG A 12 6.59 -1.73 11.78
N LEU A 13 7.91 -1.78 11.57
CA LEU A 13 8.52 -2.36 10.37
C LEU A 13 8.08 -3.80 10.07
N GLU A 14 7.98 -4.65 11.10
CA GLU A 14 7.55 -6.05 10.91
C GLU A 14 6.06 -6.16 10.57
N GLU A 15 5.20 -5.44 11.29
CA GLU A 15 3.75 -5.41 11.07
C GLU A 15 3.42 -4.88 9.67
N LEU A 16 4.11 -3.82 9.24
CA LEU A 16 3.90 -3.23 7.93
C LEU A 16 4.37 -4.17 6.81
N LYS A 17 5.53 -4.83 6.99
CA LYS A 17 6.00 -5.88 6.07
C LYS A 17 4.97 -7.00 5.97
N GLU A 18 4.48 -7.51 7.10
CA GLU A 18 3.48 -8.58 7.13
C GLU A 18 2.18 -8.17 6.44
N PHE A 19 1.72 -6.93 6.63
CA PHE A 19 0.55 -6.38 5.94
C PHE A 19 0.68 -6.46 4.42
N TYR A 20 1.75 -5.89 3.85
CA TYR A 20 1.95 -5.89 2.39
C TYR A 20 2.18 -7.29 1.82
N VAL A 21 2.83 -8.19 2.56
CA VAL A 21 3.04 -9.58 2.15
C VAL A 21 1.74 -10.39 2.19
N ARG A 22 0.99 -10.31 3.30
CA ARG A 22 -0.22 -11.10 3.52
C ARG A 22 -1.36 -10.67 2.60
N PHE A 23 -1.63 -9.38 2.53
CA PHE A 23 -2.87 -8.88 1.92
C PHE A 23 -2.69 -8.46 0.47
N LEU A 24 -1.52 -7.94 0.09
CA LEU A 24 -1.26 -7.47 -1.28
C LEU A 24 -0.33 -8.40 -2.05
N GLY A 25 -0.05 -9.60 -1.53
CA GLY A 25 0.76 -10.62 -2.20
C GLY A 25 2.22 -10.21 -2.41
N GLY A 26 2.71 -9.23 -1.64
CA GLY A 26 4.07 -8.74 -1.75
C GLY A 26 5.12 -9.80 -1.38
N LYS A 27 6.30 -9.71 -1.98
CA LYS A 27 7.46 -10.55 -1.66
C LYS A 27 8.57 -9.71 -1.05
N SER A 28 8.87 -9.97 0.22
CA SER A 28 9.94 -9.30 0.96
C SER A 28 11.31 -9.90 0.66
N ASN A 29 12.34 -9.08 0.67
CA ASN A 29 13.73 -9.52 0.81
C ASN A 29 14.08 -9.85 2.28
N GLU A 30 15.34 -10.22 2.51
CA GLU A 30 15.93 -10.27 3.86
C GLU A 30 16.09 -8.86 4.45
N LYS A 31 15.99 -8.77 5.77
CA LYS A 31 16.08 -7.50 6.48
C LYS A 31 17.46 -6.88 6.31
N TYR A 32 17.51 -5.63 5.87
CA TYR A 32 18.72 -4.83 5.93
C TYR A 32 18.80 -4.09 7.26
N VAL A 33 19.98 -4.10 7.90
CA VAL A 33 20.23 -3.39 9.17
C VAL A 33 21.54 -2.61 9.08
N ASN A 34 21.49 -1.32 9.43
CA ASN A 34 22.65 -0.47 9.62
C ASN A 34 22.70 0.04 11.07
N PRO A 35 23.41 -0.67 11.97
CA PRO A 35 23.45 -0.32 13.39
C PRO A 35 24.01 1.08 13.68
N LYS A 36 24.95 1.55 12.86
CA LYS A 36 25.58 2.87 13.03
C LYS A 36 24.59 4.02 12.83
N LYS A 37 23.57 3.81 12.00
CA LYS A 37 22.53 4.81 11.69
C LYS A 37 21.20 4.50 12.38
N GLY A 38 21.10 3.38 13.10
CA GLY A 38 19.83 2.86 13.61
C GLY A 38 18.79 2.63 12.52
N PHE A 39 19.23 2.32 11.29
CA PHE A 39 18.35 2.19 10.13
C PHE A 39 18.09 0.72 9.83
N GLU A 40 16.82 0.38 9.56
CA GLU A 40 16.39 -0.93 9.13
C GLU A 40 15.45 -0.79 7.93
N SER A 41 15.51 -1.72 6.97
CA SER A 41 14.56 -1.72 5.86
C SER A 41 14.27 -3.09 5.25
N TYR A 42 13.13 -3.13 4.56
CA TYR A 42 12.72 -4.19 3.65
C TYR A 42 12.38 -3.59 2.28
N PHE A 43 12.64 -4.35 1.22
CA PHE A 43 12.05 -4.13 -0.09
C PHE A 43 10.94 -5.16 -0.32
N ILE A 44 9.74 -4.68 -0.62
CA ILE A 44 8.59 -5.48 -1.00
C ILE A 44 8.36 -5.35 -2.50
N SER A 45 8.40 -6.48 -3.22
CA SER A 45 8.16 -6.54 -4.67
C SER A 45 6.78 -7.14 -4.96
N PHE A 46 6.10 -6.63 -6.00
CA PHE A 46 4.76 -7.05 -6.41
C PHE A 46 4.73 -7.68 -7.81
N GLY A 47 5.84 -8.30 -8.20
CA GLY A 47 6.06 -8.79 -9.57
C GLY A 47 6.86 -7.79 -10.40
N GLU A 48 6.30 -7.33 -11.51
CA GLU A 48 6.94 -6.33 -12.37
C GLU A 48 6.63 -4.91 -11.89
N GLY A 49 7.57 -3.98 -12.14
CA GLY A 49 7.40 -2.57 -11.79
C GLY A 49 8.16 -2.16 -10.52
N PRO A 50 7.75 -1.06 -9.87
CA PRO A 50 8.45 -0.52 -8.72
C PRO A 50 8.25 -1.38 -7.46
N SER A 51 9.27 -1.44 -6.62
CA SER A 51 9.15 -2.03 -5.27
C SER A 51 8.77 -0.97 -4.23
N LEU A 52 8.24 -1.40 -3.09
CA LEU A 52 8.03 -0.56 -1.92
C LEU A 52 9.15 -0.80 -0.90
N GLU A 53 9.91 0.24 -0.58
CA GLU A 53 10.89 0.21 0.52
C GLU A 53 10.22 0.64 1.82
N LEU A 54 10.16 -0.26 2.79
CA LEU A 54 9.72 0.01 4.15
C LEU A 54 10.95 0.34 4.98
N MET A 55 11.02 1.55 5.53
CA MET A 55 12.18 2.03 6.27
C MET A 55 11.83 2.35 7.71
N SER A 56 12.75 2.08 8.62
CA SER A 56 12.62 2.46 10.03
C SER A 56 13.91 3.07 10.56
N ARG A 57 13.77 4.12 11.36
CA ARG A 57 14.87 4.79 12.07
C ARG A 57 14.30 5.54 13.28
N PRO A 58 14.97 5.52 14.45
CA PRO A 58 14.40 6.04 15.70
C PRO A 58 14.25 7.57 15.77
N ASP A 59 14.93 8.32 14.90
CA ASP A 59 14.94 9.79 14.87
C ASP A 59 13.95 10.39 13.85
N VAL A 60 13.16 9.56 13.17
CA VAL A 60 12.12 10.03 12.24
C VAL A 60 10.98 10.66 13.04
N GLN A 61 10.37 11.72 12.51
CA GLN A 61 9.23 12.34 13.14
C GLN A 61 7.99 11.46 13.03
N ASN A 62 7.37 11.13 14.17
CA ASN A 62 6.10 10.43 14.21
C ASN A 62 4.94 11.42 14.08
N THR A 63 4.78 11.97 12.87
CA THR A 63 3.68 12.88 12.55
C THR A 63 2.56 12.08 11.88
N VAL A 64 1.32 12.35 12.30
CA VAL A 64 0.13 11.74 11.71
C VAL A 64 0.08 12.03 10.20
N VAL A 65 -0.28 11.01 9.41
CA VAL A 65 -0.51 11.16 7.98
C VAL A 65 -1.85 11.89 7.78
N GLU A 66 -1.78 13.19 7.52
CA GLU A 66 -2.95 14.00 7.17
C GLU A 66 -3.42 13.71 5.73
N GLU A 67 -4.74 13.67 5.53
CA GLU A 67 -5.36 13.34 4.23
C GLU A 67 -4.98 14.32 3.10
N ASN A 68 -4.98 15.63 3.40
CA ASN A 68 -4.82 16.69 2.40
C ASN A 68 -3.50 17.44 2.59
N ARG A 69 -2.38 16.74 2.34
CA ARG A 69 -1.03 17.32 2.41
C ARG A 69 -0.30 17.27 1.07
N VAL A 70 0.62 18.21 0.86
CA VAL A 70 1.53 18.19 -0.30
C VAL A 70 2.53 17.04 -0.15
N GLY A 71 2.73 16.25 -1.20
CA GLY A 71 3.72 15.16 -1.23
C GLY A 71 3.13 13.82 -1.66
N LEU A 72 3.68 12.72 -1.16
CA LEU A 72 3.17 11.36 -1.38
C LEU A 72 1.83 11.19 -0.63
N THR A 73 0.74 11.06 -1.39
CA THR A 73 -0.64 11.02 -0.87
C THR A 73 -1.15 9.60 -0.65
N HIS A 74 -0.92 8.69 -1.61
CA HIS A 74 -1.38 7.31 -1.56
C HIS A 74 -0.52 6.40 -2.45
N LEU A 75 -0.71 5.10 -2.30
CA LEU A 75 -0.27 4.07 -3.24
C LEU A 75 -1.52 3.41 -3.84
N ALA A 76 -1.48 3.06 -5.13
CA ALA A 76 -2.60 2.39 -5.79
C ALA A 76 -2.17 1.01 -6.31
N PHE A 77 -3.01 -0.01 -6.09
CA PHE A 77 -2.79 -1.38 -6.51
C PHE A 77 -3.93 -1.82 -7.42
N THR A 78 -3.57 -2.41 -8.57
CA THR A 78 -4.55 -2.94 -9.52
C THR A 78 -5.06 -4.31 -9.06
N PHE A 79 -6.37 -4.46 -9.04
CA PHE A 79 -7.08 -5.71 -8.77
C PHE A 79 -7.63 -6.27 -10.09
N PRO A 80 -7.83 -7.59 -10.21
CA PRO A 80 -8.25 -8.20 -11.47
C PRO A 80 -9.74 -8.00 -11.79
N GLY A 81 -10.55 -7.53 -10.83
CA GLY A 81 -11.99 -7.38 -11.00
C GLY A 81 -12.66 -6.52 -9.93
N ARG A 82 -13.90 -6.10 -10.22
CA ARG A 82 -14.73 -5.36 -9.26
C ARG A 82 -15.06 -6.22 -8.03
N GLU A 83 -15.31 -7.51 -8.23
CA GLU A 83 -15.60 -8.45 -7.15
C GLU A 83 -14.40 -8.62 -6.22
N GLU A 84 -13.18 -8.62 -6.75
CA GLU A 84 -11.95 -8.64 -5.95
C GLU A 84 -11.77 -7.40 -5.11
N VAL A 85 -12.05 -6.20 -5.66
CA VAL A 85 -12.03 -4.96 -4.88
C VAL A 85 -13.05 -5.05 -3.73
N LEU A 86 -14.27 -5.50 -4.00
CA LEU A 86 -15.31 -5.66 -2.98
C LEU A 86 -14.89 -6.67 -1.89
N ARG A 87 -14.42 -7.85 -2.30
CA ARG A 87 -14.00 -8.93 -1.40
C ARG A 87 -12.84 -8.50 -0.52
N PHE A 88 -11.81 -7.89 -1.12
CA PHE A 88 -10.65 -7.40 -0.39
C PHE A 88 -11.03 -6.29 0.61
N THR A 89 -11.91 -5.37 0.21
CA THR A 89 -12.39 -4.30 1.09
C THR A 89 -13.10 -4.86 2.32
N GLU A 90 -13.96 -5.87 2.14
CA GLU A 90 -14.67 -6.49 3.26
C GLU A 90 -13.73 -7.35 4.13
N GLU A 91 -12.74 -8.02 3.53
CA GLU A 91 -11.68 -8.71 4.28
C GLU A 91 -10.93 -7.72 5.18
N MET A 92 -10.48 -6.58 4.64
CA MET A 92 -9.79 -5.54 5.41
C MET A 92 -10.65 -5.00 6.54
N ARG A 93 -11.95 -4.77 6.29
CA ARG A 93 -12.91 -4.36 7.31
C ARG A 93 -13.01 -5.41 8.43
N SER A 94 -13.12 -6.68 8.07
CA SER A 94 -13.25 -7.78 9.05
C SER A 94 -11.98 -7.98 9.90
N GLU A 95 -10.80 -7.71 9.34
CA GLU A 95 -9.51 -7.74 10.04
C GLU A 95 -9.27 -6.48 10.88
N GLY A 96 -10.19 -5.50 10.84
CA GLY A 96 -10.16 -4.30 11.67
C GLY A 96 -9.40 -3.12 11.07
N TYR A 97 -9.04 -3.17 9.78
CA TYR A 97 -8.45 -2.04 9.08
C TYR A 97 -9.49 -0.97 8.75
N THR A 98 -9.03 0.28 8.66
CA THR A 98 -9.91 1.41 8.34
C THR A 98 -10.20 1.46 6.84
N ILE A 99 -11.48 1.45 6.49
CA ILE A 99 -11.94 1.74 5.12
C ILE A 99 -12.14 3.26 5.02
N ALA A 100 -11.14 3.96 4.47
CA ALA A 100 -11.15 5.41 4.30
C ALA A 100 -12.03 5.85 3.12
N GLY A 101 -12.35 4.94 2.20
CA GLY A 101 -13.25 5.19 1.09
C GLY A 101 -13.97 3.92 0.67
N GLU A 102 -15.29 3.92 0.77
CA GLU A 102 -16.12 2.78 0.36
C GLU A 102 -16.00 2.52 -1.15
N PRO A 103 -16.20 1.25 -1.59
CA PRO A 103 -16.18 0.87 -2.99
C PRO A 103 -17.12 1.72 -3.84
N ARG A 104 -16.60 2.39 -4.85
CA ARG A 104 -17.36 3.26 -5.75
C ARG A 104 -16.72 3.33 -7.13
N THR A 105 -17.44 3.89 -8.10
CA THR A 105 -16.83 4.32 -9.36
C THR A 105 -16.40 5.78 -9.26
N SER A 106 -15.13 6.05 -9.52
CA SER A 106 -14.54 7.39 -9.53
C SER A 106 -14.92 8.16 -10.81
N GLY A 107 -14.70 9.48 -10.79
CA GLY A 107 -15.01 10.35 -11.94
C GLY A 107 -14.15 10.07 -13.19
N ASP A 108 -12.98 9.45 -13.01
CA ASP A 108 -12.07 9.01 -14.08
C ASP A 108 -12.24 7.52 -14.46
N GLY A 109 -13.30 6.87 -13.94
CA GLY A 109 -13.81 5.59 -14.40
C GLY A 109 -13.16 4.36 -13.79
N TYR A 110 -12.42 4.49 -12.68
CA TYR A 110 -11.97 3.34 -11.89
C TYR A 110 -13.10 2.89 -10.96
N PHE A 111 -13.24 1.58 -10.77
CA PHE A 111 -13.93 1.05 -9.61
C PHE A 111 -12.89 0.87 -8.50
N GLU A 112 -13.06 1.59 -7.39
CA GLU A 112 -12.04 1.71 -6.37
C GLU A 112 -12.61 1.66 -4.95
N SER A 113 -11.79 1.23 -4.00
CA SER A 113 -11.94 1.50 -2.58
C SER A 113 -10.62 2.01 -1.99
N VAL A 114 -10.66 2.59 -0.79
CA VAL A 114 -9.46 3.08 -0.11
C VAL A 114 -9.40 2.50 1.29
N ILE A 115 -8.29 1.83 1.59
CA ILE A 115 -7.98 1.30 2.92
C ILE A 115 -6.78 2.03 3.51
N LEU A 116 -6.64 1.99 4.84
CA LEU A 116 -5.45 2.45 5.52
C LEU A 116 -4.59 1.26 5.92
N ASP A 117 -3.31 1.30 5.56
CA ASP A 117 -2.32 0.39 6.10
C ASP A 117 -2.13 0.64 7.62
N PRO A 118 -1.37 -0.20 8.35
CA PRO A 118 -1.14 -0.01 9.77
C PRO A 118 -0.83 1.44 10.15
N ASP A 119 0.07 2.12 9.42
CA ASP A 119 0.56 3.47 9.71
C ASP A 119 -0.35 4.59 9.21
N GLY A 120 -1.52 4.26 8.68
CA GLY A 120 -2.47 5.24 8.17
C GLY A 120 -2.15 5.71 6.75
N ASN A 121 -1.22 5.05 6.04
CA ASN A 121 -1.00 5.37 4.64
C ASN A 121 -2.19 4.87 3.82
N ARG A 122 -2.60 5.68 2.85
CA ARG A 122 -3.75 5.37 1.99
C ARG A 122 -3.35 4.40 0.89
N ILE A 123 -4.10 3.32 0.76
CA ILE A 123 -3.96 2.33 -0.30
C ILE A 123 -5.25 2.32 -1.11
N GLU A 124 -5.16 2.71 -2.37
CA GLU A 124 -6.26 2.61 -3.31
C GLU A 124 -6.25 1.22 -3.95
N CYS A 125 -7.38 0.52 -3.84
CA CYS A 125 -7.61 -0.76 -4.50
C CYS A 125 -8.40 -0.47 -5.76
N VAL A 126 -7.75 -0.51 -6.93
CA VAL A 126 -8.35 -0.02 -8.18
C VAL A 126 -8.57 -1.13 -9.18
N TYR A 127 -9.68 -1.07 -9.90
CA TYR A 127 -9.95 -1.87 -11.08
C TYR A 127 -10.50 -0.97 -12.18
N LYS A 128 -10.00 -1.14 -13.41
CA LYS A 128 -10.56 -0.48 -14.58
C LYS A 128 -10.69 -1.51 -15.68
N LYS A 129 -11.92 -1.70 -16.15
CA LYS A 129 -12.20 -2.57 -17.29
C LYS A 129 -11.48 -2.02 -18.52
N GLU A 130 -10.61 -2.81 -19.13
CA GLU A 130 -10.03 -2.45 -20.42
C GLU A 130 -11.09 -2.59 -21.51
N TYR A 131 -11.04 -1.73 -22.53
CA TYR A 131 -11.99 -1.80 -23.65
C TYR A 131 -11.81 -3.12 -24.41
N GLY A 132 -12.78 -4.03 -24.28
CA GLY A 132 -12.85 -5.28 -25.05
C GLY A 132 -12.85 -6.58 -24.24
N GLU A 133 -12.76 -6.53 -22.91
CA GLU A 133 -12.90 -7.74 -22.07
C GLU A 133 -14.40 -8.06 -21.82
N GLU A 134 -14.82 -9.32 -22.05
CA GLU A 134 -16.13 -9.83 -21.63
C GLU A 134 -16.13 -10.23 -20.15
N ASP A 135 -17.30 -10.18 -19.51
CA ASP A 135 -17.49 -10.47 -18.08
C ASP A 135 -17.35 -11.97 -17.73
#